data_AF-A0A8H3ZY42-F1
#
_entry.id   AF-A0A8H3ZY42-F1
#
_cell.length_a   1.000
_cell.length_b   1.000
_cell.length_c   1.000
_cell.angle_alpha   90.00
_cell.angle_beta   90.00
_cell.angle_gamma   90.00
#
_symmetry.space_group_name_H-M   'P 1'
#
loop_
_entity.id
_entity.type
_entity.pdbx_description
1 polymer ?
#
loop_
_entity_poly.entity_id
_entity_poly.type
_entity_poly.pdbx_seq_one_letter_code
_entity_poly.pdbx_strand_id
1 'polypeptide(L)'
;MVFDFSSGLSSSTNRHCNFLVERKKNLFSFSPTGSSTSEEEIDPGVEIPPQKNDFGNKKMTNFFPSPIPITASVFERGVIFSISLYASIRLVRILAANEVGRMESLDLILLAIWTWCVYSFDLPFSNKDEKLSHMIWGTDEKCYRNDVDDGAFYGTLLIPTVAAAKLVDIHRSTNVQDDINIEFFEANFELCIVMGCGILIHMFMSKHVNLPNMSVIWAMSIATILSIILIISMAKLGLLPLFEKFPWQHILFSQIFYQTSLYSIALLLKKNFTFGELAVVAQAITLLAVELWVITVKKFRLVKIPSLNQHFPSDITIFQIGLILGMFFIGIILSPLLIHSRNLAQRPAWKIKRKRVFQNNGRKWTSFALLVGTSLIVAFIGHCIQLFLSENPYFWILHYAFKTPTRIFLCLYWTTIIIISILLFTHILQTRRIYSLNTKRKYFHFLTIIMFIPGYLLEPEFMHLAFSVALSAFIFLEYLRYFAVYPLGKNIHIFLSEFLDNRDSGPCILSHLYLLVGCAACIWMQGTSVLANISGILTLGLGDAMASIVGKRYGRRRWPGTTKTIEGSIAFIIFHLLGAFVVTRLWSKNNLLPGIEEWLYYTLAVSIAALLEAVSYQNDNLMIPLFMWTLTCLLI
;
A
#
# COMPACT_ATOMS: atom_id res chain seq x y z
N MET A 1 -23.51 -10.97 -14.69
CA MET A 1 -23.10 -12.35 -14.33
C MET A 1 -21.59 -12.40 -13.99
N VAL A 2 -21.09 -11.39 -13.25
CA VAL A 2 -19.65 -11.15 -12.99
C VAL A 2 -19.29 -11.30 -11.51
N PHE A 3 -20.27 -11.56 -10.64
CA PHE A 3 -20.05 -11.86 -9.24
C PHE A 3 -21.03 -12.94 -8.82
N ASP A 4 -20.55 -14.13 -8.50
CA ASP A 4 -21.39 -15.19 -7.93
C ASP A 4 -21.38 -15.02 -6.40
N PHE A 5 -22.27 -14.15 -5.91
CA PHE A 5 -22.56 -13.93 -4.49
C PHE A 5 -23.69 -14.86 -4.02
N SER A 6 -23.55 -16.16 -4.24
CA SER A 6 -24.50 -17.15 -3.74
C SER A 6 -23.88 -17.97 -2.60
N SER A 7 -24.18 -17.57 -1.36
CA SER A 7 -24.10 -18.45 -0.20
C SER A 7 -25.47 -18.53 0.43
N GLY A 8 -26.19 -19.62 0.16
CA GLY A 8 -27.47 -19.91 0.80
C GLY A 8 -28.31 -20.93 0.04
N LEU A 9 -28.00 -22.21 0.18
CA LEU A 9 -29.03 -23.25 0.09
C LEU A 9 -28.86 -24.26 1.22
N SER A 10 -30.01 -24.62 1.78
CA SER A 10 -30.22 -25.19 3.09
C SER A 10 -29.88 -26.67 3.22
N SER A 11 -29.80 -27.07 4.50
CA SER A 11 -29.71 -28.39 5.10
C SER A 11 -30.24 -29.60 4.31
N SER A 12 -29.34 -30.54 4.01
CA SER A 12 -29.36 -31.93 4.53
C SER A 12 -28.49 -32.84 3.65
N THR A 13 -27.40 -33.38 4.21
CA THR A 13 -26.76 -34.72 3.95
C THR A 13 -25.28 -34.70 4.36
N ASN A 14 -25.04 -35.06 5.62
CA ASN A 14 -23.79 -34.81 6.36
C ASN A 14 -22.66 -35.84 6.12
N ARG A 15 -22.53 -36.42 4.93
CA ARG A 15 -21.41 -37.37 4.63
C ARG A 15 -20.70 -37.15 3.29
N HIS A 16 -21.26 -36.40 2.35
CA HIS A 16 -20.59 -36.08 1.07
C HIS A 16 -19.78 -34.78 1.09
N CYS A 17 -19.96 -33.91 2.10
CA CYS A 17 -19.26 -32.62 2.20
C CYS A 17 -17.77 -32.74 2.55
N ASN A 18 -17.34 -33.77 3.27
CA ASN A 18 -15.93 -33.93 3.64
C ASN A 18 -15.04 -34.18 2.42
N PHE A 19 -15.55 -34.86 1.38
CA PHE A 19 -14.80 -35.10 0.15
C PHE A 19 -14.66 -33.85 -0.74
N LEU A 20 -15.64 -32.92 -0.69
CA LEU A 20 -15.59 -31.66 -1.45
C LEU A 20 -14.76 -30.58 -0.73
N VAL A 21 -14.74 -30.57 0.60
CA VAL A 21 -13.89 -29.66 1.40
C VAL A 21 -12.40 -30.03 1.26
N GLU A 22 -12.08 -31.32 1.19
CA GLU A 22 -10.70 -31.80 0.97
C GLU A 22 -10.19 -31.46 -0.44
N ARG A 23 -11.08 -31.45 -1.44
CA ARG A 23 -10.79 -30.97 -2.80
C ARG A 23 -10.58 -29.45 -2.88
N LYS A 24 -11.19 -28.66 -1.98
CA LYS A 24 -10.94 -27.21 -1.84
C LYS A 24 -9.64 -26.87 -1.09
N LYS A 25 -9.19 -27.72 -0.16
CA LYS A 25 -7.87 -27.56 0.49
C LYS A 25 -6.69 -27.77 -0.47
N ASN A 26 -6.85 -28.65 -1.47
CA ASN A 26 -5.82 -28.88 -2.50
C ASN A 26 -5.82 -27.85 -3.65
N LEU A 27 -6.68 -26.82 -3.62
CA LEU A 27 -6.70 -25.73 -4.62
C LEU A 27 -5.67 -24.62 -4.34
N PHE A 28 -5.07 -24.60 -3.15
CA PHE A 28 -4.16 -23.53 -2.69
C PHE A 28 -2.73 -23.99 -2.33
N SER A 29 -2.40 -25.27 -2.48
CA SER A 29 -1.03 -25.76 -2.28
C SER A 29 -0.32 -25.98 -3.62
N PHE A 30 0.80 -25.28 -3.81
CA PHE A 30 1.80 -25.72 -4.78
C PHE A 30 2.52 -26.92 -4.18
N SER A 31 2.36 -28.11 -4.76
CA SER A 31 3.26 -29.23 -4.48
C SER A 31 4.54 -29.03 -5.27
N PRO A 32 5.73 -29.07 -4.64
CA PRO A 32 6.98 -29.08 -5.38
C PRO A 32 7.18 -30.49 -5.94
N THR A 33 7.13 -30.65 -7.26
CA THR A 33 7.54 -31.90 -7.90
C THR A 33 8.61 -31.64 -8.95
N GLY A 34 9.78 -32.26 -8.70
CA GLY A 34 10.61 -32.94 -9.69
C GLY A 34 11.39 -32.08 -10.67
N SER A 35 12.66 -31.85 -10.36
CA SER A 35 13.69 -31.52 -11.35
C SER A 35 13.87 -32.67 -12.34
N SER A 36 13.83 -32.34 -13.63
CA SER A 36 14.19 -33.21 -14.73
C SER A 36 15.67 -33.60 -14.68
N THR A 37 15.97 -34.90 -14.69
CA THR A 37 17.25 -35.43 -15.16
C THR A 37 16.97 -36.54 -16.16
N SER A 38 17.84 -36.57 -17.17
CA SER A 38 17.89 -37.44 -18.34
C SER A 38 17.88 -38.93 -18.00
N GLU A 39 17.30 -39.71 -18.91
CA GLU A 39 17.35 -41.16 -18.96
C GLU A 39 18.80 -41.65 -19.07
N GLU A 40 19.23 -42.48 -18.13
CA GLU A 40 20.33 -43.45 -18.29
C GLU A 40 20.06 -44.64 -17.36
N GLU A 41 20.18 -45.84 -17.93
CA GLU A 41 19.91 -47.15 -17.31
C GLU A 41 20.86 -47.43 -16.14
N ILE A 42 20.33 -47.91 -15.00
CA ILE A 42 21.16 -48.52 -13.94
C ILE A 42 20.52 -49.80 -13.39
N ASP A 43 21.35 -50.84 -13.42
CA ASP A 43 21.31 -52.20 -12.86
C ASP A 43 20.84 -52.29 -11.39
N PRO A 44 20.11 -53.34 -10.96
CA PRO A 44 19.67 -53.49 -9.58
C PRO A 44 20.72 -54.28 -8.77
N GLY A 45 21.51 -53.62 -7.93
CA GLY A 45 22.31 -54.35 -6.94
C GLY A 45 23.44 -53.60 -6.26
N VAL A 46 23.16 -52.52 -5.52
CA VAL A 46 24.07 -52.04 -4.45
C VAL A 46 23.24 -51.39 -3.33
N GLU A 47 23.27 -51.99 -2.14
CA GLU A 47 22.74 -51.39 -0.90
C GLU A 47 23.63 -50.23 -0.45
N ILE A 48 23.06 -49.02 -0.38
CA ILE A 48 23.66 -47.83 0.23
C ILE A 48 22.90 -47.55 1.54
N PRO A 49 23.58 -47.34 2.69
CA PRO A 49 22.92 -47.18 3.98
C PRO A 49 22.06 -45.91 4.02
N PRO A 50 20.99 -45.88 4.84
CA PRO A 50 20.01 -44.81 4.79
C PRO A 50 20.62 -43.50 5.31
N GLN A 51 20.87 -42.56 4.39
CA GLN A 51 21.01 -41.15 4.75
C GLN A 51 19.69 -40.68 5.38
N LYS A 52 19.73 -40.33 6.66
CA LYS A 52 18.67 -39.59 7.35
C LYS A 52 18.46 -38.25 6.64
N ASN A 53 17.52 -38.22 5.72
CA ASN A 53 16.94 -36.98 5.21
C ASN A 53 15.97 -36.45 6.27
N ASP A 54 16.44 -35.58 7.16
CA ASP A 54 15.62 -34.75 8.07
C ASP A 54 14.82 -33.64 7.33
N PHE A 55 14.44 -33.90 6.08
CA PHE A 55 13.59 -33.03 5.27
C PHE A 55 12.22 -33.69 5.05
N GLY A 56 11.50 -33.87 6.14
CA GLY A 56 10.11 -34.28 6.15
C GLY A 56 9.54 -34.03 7.54
N ASN A 57 8.44 -33.28 7.64
CA ASN A 57 7.71 -33.01 8.87
C ASN A 57 8.30 -32.02 9.89
N LYS A 58 8.78 -30.86 9.44
CA LYS A 58 8.38 -29.65 10.18
C LYS A 58 6.92 -29.37 9.82
N LYS A 59 6.01 -30.01 10.56
CA LYS A 59 4.67 -29.45 10.78
C LYS A 59 4.88 -27.96 10.98
N MET A 60 4.18 -27.13 10.21
CA MET A 60 3.86 -25.78 10.66
C MET A 60 3.21 -25.94 12.02
N THR A 61 4.04 -25.95 13.08
CA THR A 61 3.59 -25.60 14.41
C THR A 61 2.91 -24.28 14.19
N ASN A 62 1.62 -24.22 14.53
CA ASN A 62 0.89 -22.98 14.66
C ASN A 62 1.74 -22.04 15.51
N PHE A 63 2.55 -21.20 14.86
CA PHE A 63 3.16 -20.05 15.47
C PHE A 63 1.98 -19.12 15.68
N PHE A 64 1.24 -19.34 16.77
CA PHE A 64 0.43 -18.29 17.33
C PHE A 64 1.42 -17.15 17.59
N PRO A 65 1.27 -15.97 16.97
CA PRO A 65 2.06 -14.83 17.38
C PRO A 65 1.84 -14.67 18.89
N SER A 66 2.93 -14.65 19.64
CA SER A 66 2.88 -14.32 21.07
C SER A 66 2.07 -13.02 21.23
N PRO A 67 1.13 -12.95 22.18
CA PRO A 67 0.30 -11.76 22.36
C PRO A 67 1.17 -10.51 22.47
N ILE A 68 0.70 -9.37 21.94
CA ILE A 68 1.45 -8.11 22.04
C ILE A 68 1.74 -7.90 23.53
N PRO A 69 2.99 -7.65 23.93
CA PRO A 69 3.23 -7.16 25.26
C PRO A 69 2.52 -5.81 25.37
N ILE A 70 1.50 -5.73 26.22
CA ILE A 70 0.58 -4.59 26.37
C ILE A 70 1.33 -3.24 26.33
N THR A 71 2.54 -3.22 26.89
CA THR A 71 3.46 -2.07 26.92
C THR A 71 3.85 -1.54 25.54
N ALA A 72 4.15 -2.39 24.56
CA ALA A 72 4.59 -1.97 23.22
C ALA A 72 3.44 -1.35 22.42
N SER A 73 2.23 -1.95 22.50
CA SER A 73 1.04 -1.41 21.82
C SER A 73 0.57 -0.10 22.43
N VAL A 74 0.56 0.03 23.77
CA VAL A 74 0.21 1.29 24.44
C VAL A 74 1.17 2.40 24.03
N PHE A 75 2.47 2.09 23.96
CA PHE A 75 3.47 3.06 23.56
C PHE A 75 3.33 3.48 22.09
N GLU A 76 3.14 2.53 21.18
CA GLU A 76 2.85 2.80 19.77
C GLU A 76 1.63 3.72 19.59
N ARG A 77 0.51 3.40 20.25
CA ARG A 77 -0.70 4.23 20.24
C ARG A 77 -0.46 5.63 20.79
N GLY A 78 0.31 5.74 21.88
CA GLY A 78 0.68 7.02 22.47
C GLY A 78 1.51 7.89 21.53
N VAL A 79 2.44 7.31 20.77
CA VAL A 79 3.20 8.04 19.76
C VAL A 79 2.30 8.51 18.61
N ILE A 80 1.47 7.63 18.04
CA ILE A 80 0.55 8.00 16.95
C ILE A 80 -0.40 9.12 17.40
N PHE A 81 -1.00 8.98 18.59
CA PHE A 81 -1.85 10.01 19.20
C PHE A 81 -1.13 11.35 19.34
N SER A 82 0.11 11.33 19.83
CA SER A 82 0.90 12.56 20.02
C SER A 82 1.18 13.27 18.70
N ILE A 83 1.45 12.51 17.63
CA ILE A 83 1.68 13.06 16.28
C ILE A 83 0.38 13.67 15.73
N SER A 84 -0.75 12.96 15.82
CA SER A 84 -2.05 13.47 15.36
C SER A 84 -2.51 14.69 16.16
N LEU A 85 -2.26 14.73 17.46
CA LEU A 85 -2.54 15.89 18.31
C LEU A 85 -1.63 17.07 17.93
N TYR A 86 -0.35 16.83 17.71
CA TYR A 86 0.58 17.86 17.26
C TYR A 86 0.20 18.43 15.90
N ALA A 87 -0.21 17.58 14.95
CA ALA A 87 -0.74 17.99 13.65
C ALA A 87 -1.94 18.91 13.80
N SER A 88 -2.90 18.52 14.65
CA SER A 88 -4.07 19.34 14.99
C SER A 88 -3.67 20.72 15.51
N ILE A 89 -2.77 20.79 16.50
CA ILE A 89 -2.31 22.05 17.10
C ILE A 89 -1.60 22.93 16.07
N ARG A 90 -0.77 22.35 15.20
CA ARG A 90 -0.05 23.09 14.15
C ARG A 90 -1.01 23.68 13.14
N LEU A 91 -1.97 22.90 12.67
CA LEU A 91 -2.99 23.35 11.73
C LEU A 91 -3.82 24.50 12.36
N VAL A 92 -4.21 24.36 13.64
CA VAL A 92 -4.93 25.41 14.39
C VAL A 92 -4.17 26.72 14.40
N ARG A 93 -2.86 26.67 14.68
CA ARG A 93 -2.03 27.88 14.75
C ARG A 93 -1.91 28.58 13.41
N ILE A 94 -1.76 27.84 12.31
CA ILE A 94 -1.62 28.41 10.97
C ILE A 94 -2.92 29.10 10.54
N LEU A 95 -4.05 28.43 10.70
CA LEU A 95 -5.35 28.99 10.31
C LEU A 95 -5.76 30.17 11.21
N ALA A 96 -5.43 30.14 12.51
CA ALA A 96 -5.63 31.27 13.40
C ALA A 96 -4.80 32.51 13.03
N ALA A 97 -3.64 32.34 12.40
CA ALA A 97 -2.75 33.42 12.00
C ALA A 97 -3.17 34.12 10.69
N ASN A 98 -3.94 33.45 9.82
CA ASN A 98 -4.26 33.96 8.48
C ASN A 98 -5.45 34.93 8.44
N GLU A 99 -6.05 35.33 9.58
CA GLU A 99 -7.23 36.22 9.72
C GLU A 99 -8.50 35.89 8.88
N VAL A 100 -8.45 34.86 8.03
CA VAL A 100 -9.61 34.29 7.33
C VAL A 100 -10.33 33.34 8.28
N GLY A 101 -11.42 33.83 8.87
CA GLY A 101 -12.53 32.97 9.28
C GLY A 101 -12.49 32.38 10.69
N ARG A 102 -12.95 33.17 11.68
CA ARG A 102 -13.41 32.71 13.01
C ARG A 102 -14.52 31.63 12.97
N MET A 103 -15.00 31.24 11.78
CA MET A 103 -16.06 30.26 11.48
C MET A 103 -15.53 29.00 10.78
N GLU A 104 -14.33 29.03 10.17
CA GLU A 104 -13.67 27.87 9.52
C GLU A 104 -12.81 27.07 10.54
N SER A 105 -12.86 27.48 11.81
CA SER A 105 -12.06 26.89 12.88
C SER A 105 -12.59 25.57 13.47
N LEU A 106 -13.71 25.04 12.96
CA LEU A 106 -14.29 23.78 13.46
C LEU A 106 -13.63 22.53 12.87
N ASP A 107 -13.14 22.57 11.64
CA ASP A 107 -12.44 21.42 10.98
C ASP A 107 -11.10 21.11 11.64
N LEU A 108 -10.51 22.13 12.25
CA LEU A 108 -9.30 22.08 13.06
C LEU A 108 -9.51 21.40 14.41
N ILE A 109 -10.62 21.75 15.06
CA ILE A 109 -11.09 21.08 16.26
C ILE A 109 -11.47 19.64 15.91
N LEU A 110 -11.87 19.36 14.66
CA LEU A 110 -12.26 18.03 14.24
C LEU A 110 -11.12 17.01 14.33
N LEU A 111 -9.88 17.32 13.90
CA LEU A 111 -8.78 16.35 14.08
C LEU A 111 -8.41 16.19 15.56
N ALA A 112 -8.49 17.25 16.37
CA ALA A 112 -8.24 17.18 17.81
C ALA A 112 -9.32 16.37 18.54
N ILE A 113 -10.61 16.62 18.25
CA ILE A 113 -11.77 15.86 18.73
C ILE A 113 -11.67 14.43 18.21
N TRP A 114 -11.32 14.22 16.95
CA TRP A 114 -11.17 12.89 16.34
C TRP A 114 -10.09 12.09 17.06
N THR A 115 -8.91 12.70 17.24
CA THR A 115 -7.77 12.13 17.95
C THR A 115 -8.13 11.86 19.42
N TRP A 116 -8.80 12.81 20.07
CA TRP A 116 -9.28 12.66 21.45
C TRP A 116 -10.37 11.59 21.56
N CYS A 117 -11.30 11.48 20.62
CA CYS A 117 -12.33 10.44 20.60
C CYS A 117 -11.66 9.07 20.46
N VAL A 118 -10.83 8.88 19.43
CA VAL A 118 -10.11 7.63 19.18
C VAL A 118 -9.29 7.18 20.39
N TYR A 119 -8.69 8.12 21.13
CA TYR A 119 -7.90 7.81 22.33
C TYR A 119 -8.74 7.66 23.62
N SER A 120 -9.69 8.56 23.87
CA SER A 120 -10.41 8.70 25.17
C SER A 120 -11.57 7.74 25.33
N PHE A 121 -12.20 7.32 24.24
CA PHE A 121 -13.15 6.23 24.30
C PHE A 121 -12.48 4.87 24.50
N ASP A 122 -11.16 4.86 24.69
CA ASP A 122 -10.33 3.65 24.63
C ASP A 122 -10.63 2.88 23.33
N LEU A 123 -11.10 3.59 22.28
CA LEU A 123 -12.13 3.16 21.33
C LEU A 123 -11.87 1.72 20.84
N PRO A 124 -12.77 0.76 21.17
CA PRO A 124 -12.94 0.11 22.48
C PRO A 124 -12.54 -1.36 22.37
N PHE A 125 -12.74 -2.16 23.43
CA PHE A 125 -12.71 -3.63 23.43
C PHE A 125 -11.37 -4.31 23.81
N SER A 126 -10.84 -3.99 24.97
CA SER A 126 -9.99 -4.95 25.69
C SER A 126 -10.60 -5.20 27.07
N ASN A 127 -11.56 -6.14 27.14
CA ASN A 127 -11.56 -6.98 28.34
C ASN A 127 -10.25 -7.76 28.27
N LYS A 128 -9.49 -7.76 29.37
CA LYS A 128 -8.10 -8.24 29.45
C LYS A 128 -7.85 -9.68 28.95
N ASP A 129 -8.90 -10.39 28.52
CA ASP A 129 -8.88 -11.81 28.15
C ASP A 129 -9.36 -12.12 26.70
N GLU A 130 -9.85 -11.15 25.92
CA GLU A 130 -10.31 -11.39 24.54
C GLU A 130 -9.49 -10.60 23.52
N LYS A 131 -8.84 -11.32 22.59
CA LYS A 131 -8.20 -10.73 21.41
C LYS A 131 -9.30 -10.20 20.48
N LEU A 132 -9.76 -8.97 20.69
CA LEU A 132 -10.74 -8.36 19.80
C LEU A 132 -10.07 -7.99 18.47
N SER A 133 -10.36 -8.80 17.45
CA SER A 133 -10.03 -8.50 16.08
C SER A 133 -11.07 -7.53 15.51
N HIS A 134 -10.64 -6.28 15.24
CA HIS A 134 -11.47 -5.35 14.49
C HIS A 134 -11.66 -5.82 13.06
N MET A 135 -12.87 -5.64 12.54
CA MET A 135 -13.26 -6.10 11.21
C MET A 135 -14.26 -5.16 10.58
N ILE A 136 -14.31 -5.19 9.25
CA ILE A 136 -15.41 -4.60 8.49
C ILE A 136 -16.69 -5.37 8.83
N TRP A 137 -17.72 -4.64 9.21
CA TRP A 137 -19.03 -5.22 9.53
C TRP A 137 -19.56 -6.13 8.41
N GLY A 138 -20.01 -7.33 8.78
CA GLY A 138 -20.46 -8.35 7.82
C GLY A 138 -19.35 -9.17 7.17
N THR A 139 -18.08 -9.02 7.58
CA THR A 139 -16.96 -9.86 7.13
C THR A 139 -16.50 -10.84 8.22
N ASP A 140 -15.79 -11.89 7.81
CA ASP A 140 -15.20 -12.89 8.72
C ASP A 140 -13.76 -12.54 9.11
N GLU A 141 -13.31 -12.93 10.31
CA GLU A 141 -11.91 -12.81 10.78
C GLU A 141 -10.91 -13.41 9.78
N LYS A 142 -11.32 -14.47 9.09
CA LYS A 142 -10.51 -15.16 8.07
C LYS A 142 -10.15 -14.29 6.86
N CYS A 143 -10.80 -13.14 6.70
CA CYS A 143 -10.49 -12.18 5.65
C CYS A 143 -9.21 -11.39 5.97
N TYR A 144 -8.80 -11.32 7.23
CA TYR A 144 -7.65 -10.52 7.67
C TYR A 144 -6.44 -11.39 7.97
N ARG A 145 -5.25 -10.79 7.90
CA ARG A 145 -4.01 -11.43 8.29
C ARG A 145 -3.98 -11.57 9.81
N ASN A 146 -3.62 -12.76 10.30
CA ASN A 146 -3.44 -13.00 11.72
C ASN A 146 -2.14 -12.33 12.18
N ASP A 147 -2.21 -11.08 12.59
CA ASP A 147 -1.10 -10.37 13.19
C ASP A 147 -1.28 -10.20 14.70
N VAL A 148 -0.23 -9.65 15.32
CA VAL A 148 -0.22 -9.33 16.74
C VAL A 148 -1.16 -8.17 17.04
N ASP A 149 -1.17 -7.16 16.15
CA ASP A 149 -2.01 -5.96 16.15
C ASP A 149 -2.84 -5.90 14.86
N ASP A 150 -4.12 -5.55 14.96
CA ASP A 150 -5.00 -5.38 13.81
C ASP A 150 -4.82 -4.02 13.12
N GLY A 151 -4.11 -3.07 13.74
CA GLY A 151 -3.73 -1.80 13.14
C GLY A 151 -4.87 -0.78 13.08
N ALA A 152 -5.96 -0.96 13.83
CA ALA A 152 -7.11 -0.06 13.79
C ALA A 152 -6.72 1.43 13.98
N PHE A 153 -5.76 1.72 14.87
CA PHE A 153 -5.22 3.08 15.09
C PHE A 153 -4.55 3.69 13.85
N TYR A 154 -3.82 2.88 13.07
CA TYR A 154 -3.25 3.32 11.79
C TYR A 154 -4.35 3.62 10.78
N GLY A 155 -5.33 2.71 10.69
CA GLY A 155 -6.48 2.86 9.80
C GLY A 155 -7.26 4.15 10.06
N THR A 156 -7.44 4.54 11.32
CA THR A 156 -8.26 5.70 11.69
C THR A 156 -7.50 7.03 11.69
N LEU A 157 -6.20 7.05 12.01
CA LEU A 157 -5.46 8.30 12.23
C LEU A 157 -4.38 8.61 11.19
N LEU A 158 -3.77 7.61 10.55
CA LEU A 158 -2.60 7.85 9.70
C LEU A 158 -2.91 8.80 8.54
N ILE A 159 -3.88 8.46 7.70
CA ILE A 159 -4.20 9.23 6.49
C ILE A 159 -4.77 10.62 6.83
N PRO A 160 -5.68 10.81 7.81
CA PRO A 160 -6.06 12.15 8.27
C PRO A 160 -4.87 12.99 8.75
N THR A 161 -3.91 12.37 9.44
CA THR A 161 -2.71 13.08 9.92
C THR A 161 -1.78 13.45 8.77
N VAL A 162 -1.61 12.58 7.77
CA VAL A 162 -0.87 12.87 6.53
C VAL A 162 -1.52 14.03 5.77
N ALA A 163 -2.85 14.04 5.64
CA ALA A 163 -3.58 15.12 4.99
C ALA A 163 -3.42 16.45 5.74
N ALA A 164 -3.46 16.44 7.08
CA ALA A 164 -3.18 17.61 7.90
C ALA A 164 -1.74 18.12 7.70
N ALA A 165 -0.75 17.23 7.67
CA ALA A 165 0.63 17.59 7.40
C ALA A 165 0.80 18.17 5.99
N LYS A 166 0.05 17.69 5.00
CA LYS A 166 0.04 18.27 3.66
C LYS A 166 -0.54 19.68 3.64
N LEU A 167 -1.61 19.94 4.40
CA LEU A 167 -2.15 21.29 4.54
C LEU A 167 -1.15 22.25 5.19
N VAL A 168 -0.45 21.80 6.24
CA VAL A 168 0.62 22.57 6.89
C VAL A 168 1.74 22.91 5.89
N ASP A 169 2.16 21.92 5.10
CA ASP A 169 3.18 22.08 4.05
C ASP A 169 2.76 23.08 2.96
N ILE A 170 1.51 23.02 2.50
CA ILE A 170 0.96 23.94 1.47
C ILE A 170 0.86 25.37 1.99
N HIS A 171 0.30 25.57 3.18
CA HIS A 171 0.13 26.91 3.76
C HIS A 171 1.47 27.63 3.98
N ARG A 172 2.55 26.87 4.18
CA ARG A 172 3.90 27.41 4.23
C ARG A 172 4.38 27.89 2.86
N SER A 173 4.04 27.16 1.79
CA SER A 173 4.40 27.51 0.41
C SER A 173 3.65 28.73 -0.12
N THR A 174 2.39 28.93 0.26
CA THR A 174 1.51 29.98 -0.30
C THR A 174 1.88 31.41 0.14
N ASN A 175 2.79 31.57 1.10
CA ASN A 175 3.45 32.88 1.33
C ASN A 175 4.34 33.30 0.15
N VAL A 176 4.53 32.42 -0.86
CA VAL A 176 5.27 32.65 -2.09
C VAL A 176 4.35 32.38 -3.30
N GLN A 177 3.37 33.27 -3.50
CA GLN A 177 2.94 33.76 -4.82
C GLN A 177 2.48 32.78 -5.94
N ASP A 178 1.81 31.66 -5.63
CA ASP A 178 1.16 30.78 -6.65
C ASP A 178 -0.29 30.38 -6.32
N ASP A 179 -1.10 30.21 -7.38
CA ASP A 179 -2.53 29.80 -7.43
C ASP A 179 -2.79 28.35 -6.90
N ILE A 180 -2.31 28.00 -5.70
CA ILE A 180 -2.62 26.69 -5.08
C ILE A 180 -4.03 26.73 -4.48
N ASN A 181 -4.92 25.86 -4.96
CA ASN A 181 -6.28 25.73 -4.43
C ASN A 181 -6.27 25.04 -3.06
N ILE A 182 -6.10 25.82 -1.99
CA ILE A 182 -6.11 25.35 -0.59
C ILE A 182 -7.42 24.62 -0.28
N GLU A 183 -8.57 25.14 -0.72
CA GLU A 183 -9.90 24.55 -0.46
C GLU A 183 -10.00 23.09 -0.96
N PHE A 184 -9.29 22.75 -2.04
CA PHE A 184 -9.24 21.36 -2.52
C PHE A 184 -8.55 20.42 -1.53
N PHE A 185 -7.43 20.84 -0.97
CA PHE A 185 -6.69 20.03 0.00
C PHE A 185 -7.42 19.95 1.34
N GLU A 186 -8.12 21.01 1.72
CA GLU A 186 -8.98 21.02 2.91
C GLU A 186 -10.17 20.07 2.75
N ALA A 187 -10.79 20.03 1.57
CA ALA A 187 -11.84 19.07 1.25
C ALA A 187 -11.36 17.62 1.31
N ASN A 188 -10.16 17.35 0.82
CA ASN A 188 -9.54 16.02 0.93
C ASN A 188 -9.23 15.66 2.38
N PHE A 189 -8.81 16.62 3.20
CA PHE A 189 -8.61 16.42 4.63
C PHE A 189 -9.91 16.09 5.37
N GLU A 190 -10.98 16.85 5.14
CA GLU A 190 -12.32 16.53 5.65
C GLU A 190 -12.76 15.12 5.23
N LEU A 191 -12.53 14.76 3.95
CA LEU A 191 -12.85 13.43 3.43
C LEU A 191 -12.05 12.32 4.14
N CYS A 192 -10.78 12.55 4.45
CA CYS A 192 -9.97 11.60 5.22
C CYS A 192 -10.57 11.36 6.61
N ILE A 193 -11.02 12.40 7.30
CA ILE A 193 -11.66 12.28 8.61
C ILE A 193 -12.96 11.48 8.48
N VAL A 194 -13.78 11.77 7.47
CA VAL A 194 -15.02 11.04 7.19
C VAL A 194 -14.76 9.55 6.94
N MET A 195 -13.73 9.21 6.16
CA MET A 195 -13.33 7.82 5.93
C MET A 195 -12.86 7.14 7.23
N GLY A 196 -12.16 7.88 8.09
CA GLY A 196 -11.83 7.47 9.46
C GLY A 196 -13.08 7.18 10.31
N CYS A 197 -14.08 8.07 10.29
CA CYS A 197 -15.38 7.86 10.94
C CYS A 197 -16.07 6.57 10.44
N GLY A 198 -16.02 6.32 9.13
CA GLY A 198 -16.53 5.10 8.54
C GLY A 198 -15.90 3.82 9.12
N ILE A 199 -14.60 3.85 9.43
CA ILE A 199 -13.89 2.71 10.07
C ILE A 199 -14.43 2.48 11.48
N LEU A 200 -14.65 3.54 12.27
CA LEU A 200 -15.24 3.42 13.60
C LEU A 200 -16.66 2.87 13.55
N ILE A 201 -17.47 3.26 12.56
CA ILE A 201 -18.79 2.65 12.33
C ILE A 201 -18.64 1.15 12.13
N HIS A 202 -17.72 0.70 11.27
CA HIS A 202 -17.49 -0.73 11.07
C HIS A 202 -17.05 -1.45 12.35
N MET A 203 -16.14 -0.88 13.13
CA MET A 203 -15.69 -1.44 14.41
C MET A 203 -16.86 -1.57 15.39
N PHE A 204 -17.67 -0.52 15.53
CA PHE A 204 -18.83 -0.49 16.41
C PHE A 204 -19.87 -1.52 15.98
N MET A 205 -20.24 -1.53 14.70
CA MET A 205 -21.25 -2.43 14.15
C MET A 205 -20.79 -3.89 14.21
N SER A 206 -19.52 -4.18 13.93
CA SER A 206 -18.96 -5.54 14.04
C SER A 206 -19.00 -6.09 15.46
N LYS A 207 -18.85 -5.24 16.48
CA LYS A 207 -18.91 -5.64 17.89
C LYS A 207 -20.36 -5.83 18.37
N HIS A 208 -21.20 -4.84 18.08
CA HIS A 208 -22.49 -4.70 18.77
C HIS A 208 -23.68 -5.21 17.94
N VAL A 209 -23.52 -5.35 16.63
CA VAL A 209 -24.61 -5.71 15.71
C VAL A 209 -24.26 -7.00 14.99
N ASN A 210 -24.56 -8.13 15.65
CA ASN A 210 -24.37 -9.45 15.07
C ASN A 210 -25.67 -9.94 14.40
N LEU A 211 -25.69 -9.90 13.06
CA LEU A 211 -26.82 -10.36 12.25
C LEU A 211 -26.41 -11.66 11.51
N PRO A 212 -26.76 -12.85 12.03
CA PRO A 212 -26.15 -14.12 11.62
C PRO A 212 -26.40 -14.59 10.18
N ASN A 213 -27.15 -13.85 9.36
CA ASN A 213 -27.42 -14.16 7.95
C ASN A 213 -27.35 -12.93 7.02
N MET A 214 -26.74 -11.85 7.49
CA MET A 214 -26.66 -10.63 6.70
C MET A 214 -25.69 -10.84 5.53
N SER A 215 -26.13 -10.56 4.30
CA SER A 215 -25.21 -10.58 3.17
C SER A 215 -24.24 -9.39 3.26
N VAL A 216 -23.01 -9.59 2.77
CA VAL A 216 -21.99 -8.54 2.72
C VAL A 216 -22.48 -7.30 1.96
N ILE A 217 -23.30 -7.49 0.93
CA ILE A 217 -23.88 -6.40 0.14
C ILE A 217 -24.82 -5.55 1.00
N TRP A 218 -25.66 -6.17 1.83
CA TRP A 218 -26.50 -5.42 2.76
C TRP A 218 -25.68 -4.68 3.80
N ALA A 219 -24.63 -5.31 4.35
CA ALA A 219 -23.74 -4.67 5.32
C ALA A 219 -23.08 -3.43 4.72
N MET A 220 -22.56 -3.55 3.50
CA MET A 220 -21.99 -2.44 2.74
C MET A 220 -23.00 -1.32 2.47
N SER A 221 -24.20 -1.65 2.00
CA SER A 221 -25.25 -0.66 1.72
C SER A 221 -25.65 0.11 2.98
N ILE A 222 -25.87 -0.59 4.10
CA ILE A 222 -26.23 0.07 5.36
C ILE A 222 -25.07 0.91 5.89
N ALA A 223 -23.84 0.40 5.85
CA ALA A 223 -22.66 1.17 6.26
C ALA A 223 -22.49 2.44 5.42
N THR A 224 -22.74 2.36 4.11
CA THR A 224 -22.71 3.53 3.20
C THR A 224 -23.79 4.54 3.54
N ILE A 225 -25.03 4.09 3.82
CA ILE A 225 -26.12 4.99 4.22
C ILE A 225 -25.78 5.67 5.55
N LEU A 226 -25.28 4.92 6.53
CA LEU A 226 -24.86 5.46 7.83
C LEU A 226 -23.73 6.48 7.68
N SER A 227 -22.74 6.23 6.82
CA SER A 227 -21.65 7.18 6.59
C SER A 227 -22.15 8.47 5.92
N ILE A 228 -23.06 8.37 4.95
CA ILE A 228 -23.67 9.56 4.31
C ILE A 228 -24.50 10.36 5.31
N ILE A 229 -25.33 9.70 6.14
CA ILE A 229 -26.11 10.37 7.19
C ILE A 229 -25.17 11.09 8.16
N LEU A 230 -24.08 10.44 8.58
CA LEU A 230 -23.10 11.04 9.47
C LEU A 230 -22.49 12.30 8.87
N ILE A 231 -22.08 12.27 7.60
CA ILE A 231 -21.52 13.45 6.90
C ILE A 231 -22.52 14.59 6.87
N ILE A 232 -23.78 14.32 6.48
CA ILE A 232 -24.83 15.35 6.41
C ILE A 232 -25.09 15.94 7.80
N SER A 233 -25.12 15.11 8.83
CA SER A 233 -25.27 15.56 10.22
C SER A 233 -24.10 16.41 10.68
N MET A 234 -22.86 16.00 10.41
CA MET A 234 -21.66 16.76 10.76
C MET A 234 -21.57 18.09 10.00
N ALA A 235 -21.88 18.09 8.70
CA ALA A 235 -21.94 19.30 7.89
C ALA A 235 -22.97 20.30 8.45
N LYS A 236 -24.18 19.84 8.81
CA LYS A 236 -25.22 20.69 9.43
C LYS A 236 -24.83 21.25 10.81
N LEU A 237 -23.95 20.56 11.53
CA LEU A 237 -23.39 21.03 12.80
C LEU A 237 -22.25 22.03 12.60
N GLY A 238 -21.87 22.33 11.35
CA GLY A 238 -20.74 23.19 11.01
C GLY A 238 -19.37 22.54 11.23
N LEU A 239 -19.31 21.21 11.34
CA LEU A 239 -18.07 20.44 11.52
C LEU A 239 -17.40 20.03 10.20
N LEU A 240 -18.07 20.25 9.06
CA LEU A 240 -17.59 19.95 7.71
C LEU A 240 -18.13 21.04 6.73
N PRO A 241 -17.68 22.30 6.87
CA PRO A 241 -18.18 23.45 6.13
C PRO A 241 -17.85 23.36 4.63
N LEU A 242 -16.79 22.66 4.22
CA LEU A 242 -16.55 22.48 2.80
C LEU A 242 -17.55 21.48 2.21
N PHE A 243 -17.84 20.36 2.89
CA PHE A 243 -18.87 19.43 2.42
C PHE A 243 -20.26 20.06 2.25
N GLU A 244 -20.58 21.15 2.97
CA GLU A 244 -21.78 21.95 2.72
C GLU A 244 -21.73 22.68 1.37
N LYS A 245 -20.54 23.14 0.94
CA LYS A 245 -20.29 23.78 -0.35
C LYS A 245 -20.22 22.77 -1.52
N PHE A 246 -19.99 21.47 -1.23
CA PHE A 246 -19.87 20.44 -2.26
C PHE A 246 -21.21 19.94 -2.80
N PRO A 247 -21.28 19.58 -4.10
CA PRO A 247 -22.45 18.89 -4.63
C PRO A 247 -22.62 17.51 -3.99
N TRP A 248 -23.87 17.10 -3.73
CA TRP A 248 -24.19 15.81 -3.13
C TRP A 248 -23.63 14.61 -3.92
N GLN A 249 -23.42 14.76 -5.24
CA GLN A 249 -22.81 13.73 -6.08
C GLN A 249 -21.37 13.40 -5.65
N HIS A 250 -20.61 14.38 -5.15
CA HIS A 250 -19.24 14.18 -4.65
C HIS A 250 -19.24 13.31 -3.39
N ILE A 251 -20.14 13.62 -2.45
CA ILE A 251 -20.33 12.85 -1.22
C ILE A 251 -20.75 11.42 -1.57
N LEU A 252 -21.75 11.27 -2.43
CA LEU A 252 -22.25 9.96 -2.82
C LEU A 252 -21.16 9.10 -3.49
N PHE A 253 -20.42 9.68 -4.44
CA PHE A 253 -19.36 8.98 -5.15
C PHE A 253 -18.24 8.55 -4.19
N SER A 254 -17.73 9.48 -3.37
CA SER A 254 -16.64 9.18 -2.43
C SER A 254 -17.01 8.07 -1.45
N GLN A 255 -18.22 8.09 -0.88
CA GLN A 255 -18.66 7.08 0.07
C GLN A 255 -18.91 5.71 -0.58
N ILE A 256 -19.58 5.66 -1.72
CA ILE A 256 -19.80 4.40 -2.45
C ILE A 256 -18.45 3.79 -2.86
N PHE A 257 -17.54 4.59 -3.39
CA PHE A 257 -16.24 4.12 -3.84
C PHE A 257 -15.38 3.61 -2.68
N TYR A 258 -15.35 4.34 -1.56
CA TYR A 258 -14.62 3.94 -0.36
C TYR A 258 -15.13 2.61 0.20
N GLN A 259 -16.44 2.49 0.39
CA GLN A 259 -17.08 1.29 0.91
C GLN A 259 -16.86 0.09 -0.03
N THR A 260 -17.07 0.28 -1.34
CA THR A 260 -16.81 -0.75 -2.33
C THR A 260 -15.35 -1.21 -2.31
N SER A 261 -14.39 -0.27 -2.15
CA SER A 261 -12.96 -0.58 -2.07
C SER A 261 -12.63 -1.40 -0.82
N LEU A 262 -13.13 -1.00 0.36
CA LEU A 262 -12.94 -1.73 1.62
C LEU A 262 -13.42 -3.18 1.52
N TYR A 263 -14.68 -3.38 1.11
CA TYR A 263 -15.26 -4.71 1.00
C TYR A 263 -14.61 -5.54 -0.11
N SER A 264 -14.30 -4.94 -1.26
CA SER A 264 -13.67 -5.66 -2.38
C SER A 264 -12.29 -6.17 -1.99
N ILE A 265 -11.44 -5.33 -1.39
CA ILE A 265 -10.09 -5.73 -0.97
C ILE A 265 -10.18 -6.80 0.13
N ALA A 266 -11.03 -6.62 1.14
CA ALA A 266 -11.20 -7.60 2.22
C ALA A 266 -11.62 -8.99 1.71
N LEU A 267 -12.55 -9.04 0.75
CA LEU A 267 -13.09 -10.29 0.25
C LEU A 267 -12.22 -10.97 -0.80
N LEU A 268 -11.56 -10.19 -1.68
CA LEU A 268 -10.73 -10.71 -2.76
C LEU A 268 -9.32 -11.07 -2.29
N LEU A 269 -8.75 -10.28 -1.38
CA LEU A 269 -7.37 -10.39 -0.91
C LEU A 269 -7.32 -10.89 0.54
N LYS A 270 -7.99 -12.02 0.79
CA LYS A 270 -8.08 -12.61 2.13
C LYS A 270 -6.69 -12.91 2.71
N LYS A 271 -6.45 -12.54 3.97
CA LYS A 271 -5.19 -12.71 4.70
C LYS A 271 -4.00 -11.92 4.19
N ASN A 272 -4.20 -11.01 3.23
CA ASN A 272 -3.13 -10.12 2.78
C ASN A 272 -2.89 -8.96 3.75
N PHE A 273 -3.97 -8.38 4.28
CA PHE A 273 -3.94 -7.13 5.04
C PHE A 273 -4.36 -7.37 6.50
N THR A 274 -3.76 -6.61 7.42
CA THR A 274 -4.41 -6.29 8.69
C THR A 274 -5.60 -5.36 8.45
N PHE A 275 -6.46 -5.16 9.45
CA PHE A 275 -7.57 -4.22 9.34
C PHE A 275 -7.09 -2.78 9.07
N GLY A 276 -6.02 -2.35 9.74
CA GLY A 276 -5.37 -1.06 9.54
C GLY A 276 -4.73 -0.88 8.17
N GLU A 277 -3.95 -1.87 7.71
CA GLU A 277 -3.33 -1.84 6.37
C GLU A 277 -4.39 -1.72 5.27
N LEU A 278 -5.48 -2.49 5.40
CA LEU A 278 -6.63 -2.43 4.49
C LEU A 278 -7.24 -1.03 4.45
N ALA A 279 -7.51 -0.45 5.62
CA ALA A 279 -8.09 0.88 5.75
C ALA A 279 -7.21 1.97 5.11
N VAL A 280 -5.89 1.94 5.34
CA VAL A 280 -4.94 2.89 4.76
C VAL A 280 -4.93 2.80 3.24
N VAL A 281 -4.88 1.58 2.69
CA VAL A 281 -4.88 1.34 1.24
C VAL A 281 -6.21 1.77 0.60
N ALA A 282 -7.34 1.45 1.23
CA ALA A 282 -8.66 1.84 0.72
C ALA A 282 -8.86 3.37 0.71
N GLN A 283 -8.37 4.07 1.74
CA GLN A 283 -8.39 5.53 1.78
C GLN A 283 -7.53 6.14 0.66
N ALA A 284 -6.31 5.65 0.46
CA ALA A 284 -5.42 6.15 -0.59
C ALA A 284 -6.01 5.96 -2.00
N ILE A 285 -6.59 4.80 -2.31
CA ILE A 285 -7.22 4.55 -3.61
C ILE A 285 -8.47 5.42 -3.79
N THR A 286 -9.22 5.68 -2.71
CA THR A 286 -10.38 6.57 -2.75
C THR A 286 -9.99 8.00 -3.08
N LEU A 287 -8.90 8.53 -2.49
CA LEU A 287 -8.41 9.87 -2.80
C LEU A 287 -8.06 10.02 -4.29
N LEU A 288 -7.39 9.02 -4.89
CA LEU A 288 -7.10 9.02 -6.33
C LEU A 288 -8.38 8.96 -7.17
N ALA A 289 -9.39 8.21 -6.73
CA ALA A 289 -10.67 8.11 -7.44
C ALA A 289 -11.50 9.40 -7.33
N VAL A 290 -11.44 10.09 -6.19
CA VAL A 290 -12.09 11.39 -5.99
C VAL A 290 -11.42 12.47 -6.84
N GLU A 291 -10.09 12.49 -6.91
CA GLU A 291 -9.35 13.35 -7.84
C GLU A 291 -9.80 13.12 -9.29
N LEU A 292 -9.88 11.85 -9.73
CA LEU A 292 -10.39 11.48 -11.05
C LEU A 292 -11.83 12.00 -11.29
N TRP A 293 -12.68 11.91 -10.28
CA TRP A 293 -14.06 12.37 -10.37
C TRP A 293 -14.12 13.90 -10.52
N VAL A 294 -13.36 14.63 -9.70
CA VAL A 294 -13.30 16.10 -9.74
C VAL A 294 -12.83 16.60 -11.10
N ILE A 295 -11.73 16.06 -11.63
CA ILE A 295 -11.24 16.49 -12.96
C ILE A 295 -12.24 16.17 -14.07
N THR A 296 -12.95 15.05 -13.97
CA THR A 296 -13.93 14.62 -14.99
C THR A 296 -15.15 15.54 -14.98
N VAL A 297 -15.73 15.80 -13.81
CA VAL A 297 -16.90 16.68 -13.65
C VAL A 297 -16.57 18.08 -14.14
N LYS A 298 -15.37 18.58 -13.83
CA LYS A 298 -14.88 19.88 -14.29
C LYS A 298 -14.72 19.91 -15.81
N LYS A 299 -14.04 18.92 -16.41
CA LYS A 299 -13.78 18.86 -17.86
C LYS A 299 -15.07 18.91 -18.68
N PHE A 300 -16.07 18.15 -18.27
CA PHE A 300 -17.36 18.06 -18.96
C PHE A 300 -18.42 19.05 -18.46
N ARG A 301 -18.05 19.94 -17.52
CA ARG A 301 -18.93 20.95 -16.91
C ARG A 301 -20.25 20.35 -16.40
N LEU A 302 -20.20 19.14 -15.85
CA LEU A 302 -21.39 18.39 -15.43
C LEU A 302 -22.07 19.03 -14.22
N VAL A 303 -21.26 19.56 -13.30
CA VAL A 303 -21.70 20.21 -12.07
C VAL A 303 -20.82 21.43 -11.82
N LYS A 304 -21.42 22.58 -11.48
CA LYS A 304 -20.67 23.75 -11.04
C LYS A 304 -20.22 23.53 -9.60
N ILE A 305 -18.91 23.55 -9.36
CA ILE A 305 -18.33 23.44 -8.01
C ILE A 305 -17.55 24.72 -7.77
N PRO A 306 -18.14 25.74 -7.09
CA PRO A 306 -17.53 27.05 -6.91
C PRO A 306 -16.10 27.00 -6.37
N SER A 307 -15.87 26.13 -5.37
CA SER A 307 -14.58 25.94 -4.69
C SER A 307 -13.49 25.28 -5.54
N LEU A 308 -13.86 24.49 -6.56
CA LEU A 308 -12.91 23.69 -7.35
C LEU A 308 -12.72 24.15 -8.79
N ASN A 309 -13.29 25.30 -9.14
CA ASN A 309 -13.16 25.84 -10.50
C ASN A 309 -11.70 26.15 -10.89
N GLN A 310 -10.81 26.36 -9.92
CA GLN A 310 -9.40 26.68 -10.17
C GLN A 310 -8.45 25.47 -10.06
N HIS A 311 -8.86 24.34 -9.48
CA HIS A 311 -7.96 23.18 -9.33
C HIS A 311 -7.70 22.48 -10.67
N PHE A 312 -6.44 22.45 -11.13
CA PHE A 312 -6.01 21.72 -12.32
C PHE A 312 -4.76 20.89 -11.98
N PRO A 313 -4.87 19.56 -11.89
CA PRO A 313 -3.70 18.73 -11.61
C PRO A 313 -2.74 18.72 -12.79
N SER A 314 -1.46 18.51 -12.49
CA SER A 314 -0.42 18.36 -13.50
C SER A 314 -0.68 17.16 -14.42
N ASP A 315 -0.17 17.21 -15.65
CA ASP A 315 -0.21 16.08 -16.59
C ASP A 315 0.33 14.79 -15.96
N ILE A 316 1.37 14.90 -15.12
CA ILE A 316 1.99 13.79 -14.41
C ILE A 316 1.01 13.15 -13.42
N THR A 317 0.25 13.96 -12.68
CA THR A 317 -0.78 13.49 -11.76
C THR A 317 -1.91 12.80 -12.52
N ILE A 318 -2.31 13.32 -13.69
CA ILE A 318 -3.30 12.67 -14.56
C ILE A 318 -2.80 11.28 -14.98
N PHE A 319 -1.53 11.15 -15.37
CA PHE A 319 -0.92 9.86 -15.64
C PHE A 319 -0.85 8.95 -14.41
N GLN A 320 -0.53 9.46 -13.23
CA GLN A 320 -0.54 8.67 -12.00
C GLN A 320 -1.92 8.05 -11.74
N ILE A 321 -2.98 8.85 -11.79
CA ILE A 321 -4.36 8.39 -11.61
C ILE A 321 -4.70 7.33 -12.66
N GLY A 322 -4.46 7.64 -13.95
CA GLY A 322 -4.76 6.75 -15.06
C GLY A 322 -3.99 5.43 -15.01
N LEU A 323 -2.72 5.46 -14.61
CA LEU A 323 -1.88 4.28 -14.47
C LEU A 323 -2.30 3.41 -13.28
N ILE A 324 -2.53 3.99 -12.10
CA ILE A 324 -2.85 3.23 -10.88
C ILE A 324 -4.29 2.70 -10.93
N LEU A 325 -5.28 3.57 -11.15
CA LEU A 325 -6.68 3.14 -11.24
C LEU A 325 -6.95 2.29 -12.48
N GLY A 326 -6.22 2.57 -13.56
CA GLY A 326 -6.26 1.78 -14.78
C GLY A 326 -5.86 0.32 -14.58
N MET A 327 -4.86 0.04 -13.73
CA MET A 327 -4.50 -1.35 -13.41
C MET A 327 -5.61 -2.09 -12.68
N PHE A 328 -6.29 -1.45 -11.72
CA PHE A 328 -7.45 -2.04 -11.06
C PHE A 328 -8.60 -2.29 -12.04
N PHE A 329 -8.84 -1.34 -12.96
CA PHE A 329 -9.84 -1.49 -14.02
C PHE A 329 -9.51 -2.68 -14.94
N ILE A 330 -8.25 -2.83 -15.37
CA ILE A 330 -7.77 -4.00 -16.13
C ILE A 330 -8.05 -5.30 -15.37
N GLY A 331 -7.71 -5.36 -14.08
CA GLY A 331 -7.94 -6.53 -13.23
C GLY A 331 -9.43 -6.92 -13.13
N ILE A 332 -10.31 -5.93 -12.98
CA ILE A 332 -11.77 -6.13 -12.90
C ILE A 332 -12.33 -6.67 -14.22
N ILE A 333 -12.05 -5.97 -15.33
CA ILE A 333 -12.60 -6.30 -16.65
C ILE A 333 -12.07 -7.65 -17.16
N LEU A 334 -10.77 -7.93 -16.96
CA LEU A 334 -10.15 -9.18 -17.40
C LEU A 334 -10.27 -10.32 -16.38
N SER A 335 -10.95 -10.12 -15.25
CA SER A 335 -11.10 -11.13 -14.20
C SER A 335 -11.58 -12.50 -14.71
N PRO A 336 -12.53 -12.63 -15.67
CA PRO A 336 -12.96 -13.96 -16.14
C PRO A 336 -11.82 -14.70 -16.86
N LEU A 337 -11.02 -13.99 -17.65
CA LEU A 337 -9.88 -14.56 -18.37
C LEU A 337 -8.72 -14.90 -17.42
N LEU A 338 -8.47 -14.06 -16.42
CA LEU A 338 -7.47 -14.29 -15.39
C LEU A 338 -7.82 -15.56 -14.57
N ILE A 339 -9.08 -15.69 -14.12
CA ILE A 339 -9.57 -16.89 -13.43
C ILE A 339 -9.47 -18.11 -14.34
N HIS A 340 -9.82 -17.98 -15.63
CA HIS A 340 -9.67 -19.06 -16.59
C HIS A 340 -8.21 -19.51 -16.74
N SER A 341 -7.26 -18.57 -16.80
CA SER A 341 -5.82 -18.87 -16.83
C SER A 341 -5.40 -19.70 -15.62
N ARG A 342 -5.82 -19.29 -14.41
CA ARG A 342 -5.52 -20.03 -13.17
C ARG A 342 -6.09 -21.45 -13.21
N ASN A 343 -7.32 -21.60 -13.66
CA ASN A 343 -7.97 -22.91 -13.78
C ASN A 343 -7.25 -23.83 -14.76
N LEU A 344 -6.70 -23.30 -15.86
CA LEU A 344 -5.86 -24.06 -16.80
C LEU A 344 -4.51 -24.43 -16.19
N ALA A 345 -3.93 -23.57 -15.37
CA ALA A 345 -2.65 -23.81 -14.69
C ALA A 345 -2.75 -24.96 -13.68
N GLN A 346 -3.86 -25.07 -12.95
CA GLN A 346 -4.07 -26.08 -11.89
C GLN A 346 -4.41 -27.50 -12.40
N ARG A 347 -4.59 -27.71 -13.71
CA ARG A 347 -4.91 -29.05 -14.25
C ARG A 347 -3.69 -29.98 -14.16
N PRO A 348 -3.83 -31.20 -13.59
CA PRO A 348 -2.69 -32.07 -13.31
C PRO A 348 -2.11 -32.71 -14.59
N ALA A 349 -0.78 -32.74 -14.68
CA ALA A 349 0.01 -33.02 -15.90
C ALA A 349 0.03 -34.48 -16.38
N TRP A 350 -0.44 -35.42 -15.56
CA TRP A 350 -0.47 -36.88 -15.82
C TRP A 350 -1.52 -37.35 -16.84
N LYS A 351 -2.50 -36.53 -17.22
CA LYS A 351 -3.52 -36.92 -18.21
C LYS A 351 -3.04 -36.70 -19.65
N ILE A 352 -2.28 -37.68 -20.19
CA ILE A 352 -2.09 -38.04 -21.62
C ILE A 352 -1.31 -37.04 -22.52
N LYS A 353 -0.27 -37.54 -23.20
CA LYS A 353 0.63 -36.84 -24.17
C LYS A 353 -0.11 -35.92 -25.18
N ARG A 354 -1.24 -36.37 -25.75
CA ARG A 354 -2.05 -35.60 -26.73
C ARG A 354 -2.79 -34.41 -26.12
N LYS A 355 -3.25 -34.53 -24.86
CA LYS A 355 -3.91 -33.43 -24.13
C LYS A 355 -2.90 -32.35 -23.71
N ARG A 356 -1.62 -32.68 -23.55
CA ARG A 356 -0.55 -31.73 -23.20
C ARG A 356 -0.34 -30.66 -24.28
N VAL A 357 -0.40 -31.03 -25.57
CA VAL A 357 -0.28 -30.07 -26.69
C VAL A 357 -1.49 -29.13 -26.74
N PHE A 358 -2.70 -29.67 -26.66
CA PHE A 358 -3.94 -28.85 -26.64
C PHE A 358 -4.01 -27.94 -25.40
N GLN A 359 -3.56 -28.41 -24.23
CA GLN A 359 -3.48 -27.61 -23.00
C GLN A 359 -2.47 -26.47 -23.11
N ASN A 360 -1.29 -26.72 -23.70
CA ASN A 360 -0.32 -25.66 -23.96
C ASN A 360 -0.86 -24.64 -24.96
N ASN A 361 -1.60 -25.08 -25.98
CA ASN A 361 -2.28 -24.17 -26.89
C ASN A 361 -3.35 -23.34 -26.16
N GLY A 362 -4.16 -23.95 -25.30
CA GLY A 362 -5.15 -23.23 -24.48
C GLY A 362 -4.51 -22.16 -23.59
N ARG A 363 -3.43 -22.49 -22.87
CA ARG A 363 -2.69 -21.51 -22.05
C ARG A 363 -2.09 -20.37 -22.89
N LYS A 364 -1.56 -20.68 -24.08
CA LYS A 364 -1.07 -19.68 -25.03
C LYS A 364 -2.18 -18.76 -25.52
N TRP A 365 -3.31 -19.31 -25.94
CA TRP A 365 -4.46 -18.53 -26.41
C TRP A 365 -5.08 -17.67 -25.32
N THR A 366 -5.24 -18.18 -24.09
CA THR A 366 -5.70 -17.37 -22.95
C THR A 366 -4.72 -16.24 -22.63
N SER A 367 -3.42 -16.51 -22.66
CA SER A 367 -2.40 -15.47 -22.45
C SER A 367 -2.43 -14.41 -23.57
N PHE A 368 -2.54 -14.85 -24.82
CA PHE A 368 -2.69 -13.94 -25.96
C PHE A 368 -3.95 -13.07 -25.83
N ALA A 369 -5.10 -13.66 -25.48
CA ALA A 369 -6.34 -12.94 -25.23
C ALA A 369 -6.21 -11.95 -24.05
N LEU A 370 -5.50 -12.32 -22.98
CA LEU A 370 -5.21 -11.41 -21.87
C LEU A 370 -4.32 -10.23 -22.31
N LEU A 371 -3.29 -10.49 -23.11
CA LEU A 371 -2.41 -9.44 -23.62
C LEU A 371 -3.17 -8.49 -24.55
N VAL A 372 -3.93 -9.01 -25.51
CA VAL A 372 -4.77 -8.20 -26.41
C VAL A 372 -5.80 -7.41 -25.61
N GLY A 373 -6.50 -8.05 -24.66
CA GLY A 373 -7.45 -7.38 -23.78
C GLY A 373 -6.81 -6.27 -22.96
N THR A 374 -5.62 -6.52 -22.41
CA THR A 374 -4.85 -5.50 -21.67
C THR A 374 -4.48 -4.34 -22.58
N SER A 375 -3.97 -4.60 -23.79
CA SER A 375 -3.62 -3.57 -24.76
C SER A 375 -4.83 -2.73 -25.21
N LEU A 376 -6.00 -3.34 -25.39
CA LEU A 376 -7.23 -2.63 -25.73
C LEU A 376 -7.72 -1.74 -24.58
N ILE A 377 -7.62 -2.21 -23.34
CA ILE A 377 -8.01 -1.42 -22.16
C ILE A 377 -7.00 -0.28 -21.94
N VAL A 378 -5.70 -0.52 -22.10
CA VAL A 378 -4.68 0.55 -22.09
C VAL A 378 -4.96 1.55 -23.20
N ALA A 379 -5.31 1.09 -24.41
CA ALA A 379 -5.73 1.94 -25.53
C ALA A 379 -6.88 2.88 -25.13
N PHE A 380 -7.91 2.32 -24.50
CA PHE A 380 -9.07 3.04 -23.99
C PHE A 380 -8.72 4.03 -22.88
N ILE A 381 -7.94 3.61 -21.88
CA ILE A 381 -7.49 4.49 -20.79
C ILE A 381 -6.67 5.65 -21.37
N GLY A 382 -5.75 5.38 -22.30
CA GLY A 382 -5.02 6.43 -22.99
C GLY A 382 -5.95 7.36 -23.76
N HIS A 383 -6.98 6.85 -24.42
CA HIS A 383 -7.99 7.72 -25.04
C HIS A 383 -8.71 8.59 -24.00
N CYS A 384 -9.06 8.07 -22.83
CA CYS A 384 -9.62 8.87 -21.74
C CYS A 384 -8.65 9.95 -21.25
N ILE A 385 -7.37 9.61 -21.06
CA ILE A 385 -6.32 10.56 -20.67
C ILE A 385 -6.17 11.67 -21.74
N GLN A 386 -6.25 11.32 -23.03
CA GLN A 386 -6.20 12.29 -24.12
C GLN A 386 -7.29 13.36 -24.03
N LEU A 387 -8.44 13.06 -23.41
CA LEU A 387 -9.48 14.07 -23.20
C LEU A 387 -9.03 15.18 -22.24
N PHE A 388 -8.05 14.92 -21.39
CA PHE A 388 -7.51 15.88 -20.44
C PHE A 388 -6.24 16.57 -20.93
N LEU A 389 -5.44 15.91 -21.77
CA LEU A 389 -4.21 16.48 -22.34
C LEU A 389 -4.45 17.24 -23.65
N SER A 390 -3.51 18.13 -24.00
CA SER A 390 -3.47 18.80 -25.30
C SER A 390 -2.87 17.95 -26.41
N GLU A 391 -2.09 16.92 -26.06
CA GLU A 391 -1.40 16.04 -26.99
C GLU A 391 -1.86 14.58 -26.82
N ASN A 392 -1.56 13.74 -27.81
CA ASN A 392 -1.80 12.30 -27.67
C ASN A 392 -0.92 11.72 -26.55
N PRO A 393 -1.49 10.95 -25.60
CA PRO A 393 -0.77 10.56 -24.38
C PRO A 393 0.38 9.58 -24.61
N TYR A 394 0.33 8.75 -25.66
CA TYR A 394 1.44 7.85 -26.00
C TYR A 394 2.64 8.64 -26.49
N PHE A 395 2.39 9.64 -27.35
CA PHE A 395 3.42 10.56 -27.80
C PHE A 395 3.90 11.46 -26.67
N TRP A 396 3.00 11.93 -25.80
CA TRP A 396 3.36 12.73 -24.63
C TRP A 396 4.34 11.98 -23.72
N ILE A 397 4.09 10.71 -23.38
CA ILE A 397 5.02 9.93 -22.52
C ILE A 397 6.38 9.79 -23.20
N LEU A 398 6.41 9.41 -24.48
CA LEU A 398 7.66 9.22 -25.20
C LEU A 398 8.42 10.54 -25.32
N HIS A 399 7.74 11.59 -25.75
CA HIS A 399 8.33 12.92 -25.85
C HIS A 399 8.82 13.41 -24.48
N TYR A 400 8.04 13.25 -23.42
CA TYR A 400 8.42 13.63 -22.06
C TYR A 400 9.66 12.87 -21.57
N ALA A 401 9.74 11.57 -21.83
CA ALA A 401 10.88 10.73 -21.43
C ALA A 401 12.15 11.00 -22.25
N PHE A 402 12.03 11.37 -23.53
CA PHE A 402 13.16 11.66 -24.42
C PHE A 402 13.44 13.17 -24.61
N LYS A 403 12.74 14.04 -23.87
CA LYS A 403 12.83 15.51 -24.03
C LYS A 403 14.22 16.06 -23.71
N THR A 404 14.84 15.57 -22.65
CA THR A 404 16.12 16.09 -22.12
C THR A 404 17.16 14.99 -22.03
N PRO A 405 18.46 15.30 -22.25
CA PRO A 405 19.52 14.30 -22.15
C PRO A 405 19.60 13.67 -20.75
N THR A 406 19.21 14.40 -19.69
CA THR A 406 19.11 13.89 -18.32
C THR A 406 18.09 12.76 -18.20
N ARG A 407 16.90 12.91 -18.80
CA ARG A 407 15.86 11.85 -18.76
C ARG A 407 16.24 10.63 -19.58
N ILE A 408 16.88 10.84 -20.74
CA ILE A 408 17.42 9.74 -21.56
C ILE A 408 18.48 8.97 -20.76
N PHE A 409 19.41 9.69 -20.14
CA PHE A 409 20.42 9.10 -19.27
C PHE A 409 19.77 8.31 -18.13
N LEU A 410 18.73 8.84 -17.47
CA LEU A 410 18.02 8.14 -16.40
C LEU A 410 17.33 6.85 -16.88
N CYS A 411 16.69 6.87 -18.05
CA CYS A 411 16.12 5.66 -18.65
C CYS A 411 17.19 4.58 -18.89
N LEU A 412 18.34 4.96 -19.45
CA LEU A 412 19.46 4.04 -19.69
C LEU A 412 20.10 3.57 -18.38
N TYR A 413 20.22 4.46 -17.40
CA TYR A 413 20.75 4.16 -16.08
C TYR A 413 19.88 3.14 -15.36
N TRP A 414 18.56 3.37 -15.26
CA TRP A 414 17.65 2.46 -14.58
C TRP A 414 17.58 1.10 -15.26
N THR A 415 17.50 1.06 -16.60
CA THR A 415 17.51 -0.22 -17.33
C THR A 415 18.80 -1.00 -17.11
N THR A 416 19.95 -0.32 -17.14
CA THR A 416 21.26 -0.93 -16.86
C THR A 416 21.35 -1.46 -15.43
N ILE A 417 20.95 -0.66 -14.43
CA ILE A 417 20.97 -1.06 -13.01
C ILE A 417 20.03 -2.24 -12.75
N ILE A 418 18.84 -2.27 -13.36
CA ILE A 418 17.90 -3.40 -13.24
C ILE A 418 18.53 -4.68 -13.81
N ILE A 419 19.12 -4.61 -15.01
CA ILE A 419 19.76 -5.76 -15.66
C ILE A 419 20.92 -6.26 -14.80
N ILE A 420 21.85 -5.38 -14.41
CA ILE A 420 23.00 -5.73 -13.56
C ILE A 420 22.52 -6.31 -12.23
N SER A 421 21.50 -5.72 -11.61
CA SER A 421 20.97 -6.19 -10.33
C SER A 421 20.38 -7.60 -10.42
N ILE A 422 19.63 -7.90 -11.48
CA ILE A 422 19.07 -9.25 -11.70
C ILE A 422 20.20 -10.26 -11.97
N LEU A 423 21.19 -9.90 -12.81
CA LEU A 423 22.34 -10.77 -13.10
C LEU A 423 23.17 -11.04 -11.84
N LEU A 424 23.46 -10.01 -11.06
CA LEU A 424 24.21 -10.13 -9.81
C LEU A 424 23.43 -10.99 -8.80
N PHE A 425 22.13 -10.74 -8.63
CA PHE A 425 21.31 -11.49 -7.69
C PHE A 425 21.21 -12.98 -8.09
N THR A 426 20.99 -13.27 -9.38
CA THR A 426 20.95 -14.66 -9.87
C THR A 426 22.31 -15.36 -9.72
N HIS A 427 23.42 -14.68 -9.99
CA HIS A 427 24.76 -15.19 -9.74
C HIS A 427 25.02 -15.47 -8.25
N ILE A 428 24.59 -14.56 -7.36
CA ILE A 428 24.70 -14.72 -5.89
C ILE A 428 23.92 -15.96 -5.42
N LEU A 429 22.70 -16.17 -5.95
CA LEU A 429 21.89 -17.34 -5.61
C LEU A 429 22.50 -18.65 -6.13
N GLN A 430 23.14 -18.63 -7.31
CA GLN A 430 23.82 -19.79 -7.87
C GLN A 430 25.11 -20.15 -7.11
N THR A 431 25.88 -19.14 -6.69
CA THR A 431 27.19 -19.34 -6.05
C THR A 431 27.09 -19.65 -4.56
N ARG A 432 26.07 -19.15 -3.84
CA ARG A 432 25.88 -19.44 -2.42
C ARG A 432 24.44 -19.84 -2.12
N ARG A 433 24.28 -21.08 -1.67
CA ARG A 433 22.97 -21.74 -1.54
C ARG A 433 22.16 -21.31 -0.31
N ILE A 434 22.74 -20.59 0.65
CA ILE A 434 22.09 -20.29 1.95
C ILE A 434 22.34 -18.83 2.37
N TYR A 435 21.50 -17.93 1.87
CA TYR A 435 21.36 -16.58 2.46
C TYR A 435 20.10 -16.51 3.32
N SER A 436 20.19 -15.82 4.45
CA SER A 436 19.01 -15.51 5.24
C SER A 436 18.03 -14.66 4.42
N LEU A 437 16.73 -14.86 4.65
CA LEU A 437 15.67 -14.05 4.03
C LEU A 437 15.91 -12.55 4.24
N ASN A 438 16.41 -12.17 5.41
CA ASN A 438 16.77 -10.78 5.72
C ASN A 438 17.81 -10.23 4.74
N THR A 439 18.88 -10.97 4.49
CA THR A 439 19.94 -10.55 3.57
C THR A 439 19.39 -10.36 2.16
N LYS A 440 18.56 -11.30 1.68
CA LYS A 440 17.90 -11.20 0.36
C LYS A 440 17.01 -9.97 0.27
N ARG A 441 16.21 -9.67 1.30
CA ARG A 441 15.37 -8.47 1.33
C ARG A 441 16.19 -7.18 1.39
N LYS A 442 17.25 -7.13 2.22
CA LYS A 442 18.07 -5.91 2.35
C LYS A 442 18.87 -5.58 1.09
N TYR A 443 19.17 -6.58 0.24
CA TYR A 443 19.69 -6.32 -1.12
C TYR A 443 18.78 -5.36 -1.91
N PHE A 444 17.47 -5.63 -1.94
CA PHE A 444 16.52 -4.77 -2.66
C PHE A 444 16.25 -3.43 -1.94
N HIS A 445 16.35 -3.38 -0.61
CA HIS A 445 16.30 -2.11 0.12
C HIS A 445 17.49 -1.20 -0.26
N PHE A 446 18.72 -1.70 -0.30
CA PHE A 446 19.85 -0.88 -0.76
C PHE A 446 19.74 -0.51 -2.25
N LEU A 447 19.16 -1.40 -3.07
CA LEU A 447 18.91 -1.11 -4.48
C LEU A 447 17.99 0.10 -4.66
N THR A 448 17.01 0.34 -3.77
CA THR A 448 16.14 1.52 -3.87
C THR A 448 16.93 2.82 -3.79
N ILE A 449 17.99 2.89 -2.97
CA ILE A 449 18.85 4.08 -2.87
C ILE A 449 19.55 4.32 -4.21
N ILE A 450 20.18 3.28 -4.75
CA ILE A 450 20.97 3.35 -5.99
C ILE A 450 20.06 3.75 -7.17
N MET A 451 18.85 3.20 -7.22
CA MET A 451 17.92 3.49 -8.30
C MET A 451 17.25 4.86 -8.16
N PHE A 452 16.77 5.20 -6.96
CA PHE A 452 15.83 6.30 -6.79
C PHE A 452 16.47 7.62 -6.37
N ILE A 453 17.54 7.62 -5.56
CA ILE A 453 18.18 8.88 -5.16
C ILE A 453 18.73 9.64 -6.38
N PRO A 454 19.51 9.04 -7.30
CA PRO A 454 20.01 9.79 -8.46
C PRO A 454 18.90 10.32 -9.36
N GLY A 455 17.82 9.55 -9.52
CA GLY A 455 16.68 9.96 -10.34
C GLY A 455 15.91 11.12 -9.73
N TYR A 456 15.66 11.10 -8.42
CA TYR A 456 15.07 12.24 -7.72
C TYR A 456 15.99 13.46 -7.77
N LEU A 457 17.29 13.29 -7.54
CA LEU A 457 18.27 14.38 -7.53
C LEU A 457 18.40 15.09 -8.89
N LEU A 458 18.17 14.38 -9.99
CA LEU A 458 18.28 14.93 -11.35
C LEU A 458 16.94 15.46 -11.88
N GLU A 459 15.85 14.69 -11.73
CA GLU A 459 14.53 15.02 -12.28
C GLU A 459 13.39 14.52 -11.35
N PRO A 460 12.99 15.29 -10.30
CA PRO A 460 11.96 14.86 -9.34
C PRO A 460 10.61 14.52 -9.99
N GLU A 461 10.17 15.35 -10.93
CA GLU A 461 8.92 15.14 -11.68
C GLU A 461 8.95 13.86 -12.52
N PHE A 462 10.08 13.60 -13.18
CA PHE A 462 10.23 12.37 -13.96
C PHE A 462 10.27 11.14 -13.05
N MET A 463 10.89 11.26 -11.87
CA MET A 463 10.83 10.22 -10.85
C MET A 463 9.40 9.95 -10.37
N HIS A 464 8.60 11.00 -10.14
CA HIS A 464 7.18 10.87 -9.78
C HIS A 464 6.41 10.02 -10.82
N LEU A 465 6.58 10.32 -12.11
CA LEU A 465 5.98 9.55 -13.19
C LEU A 465 6.53 8.11 -13.25
N ALA A 466 7.85 7.95 -13.13
CA ALA A 466 8.53 6.65 -13.18
C ALA A 466 8.04 5.71 -12.07
N PHE A 467 7.80 6.24 -10.86
CA PHE A 467 7.19 5.45 -9.77
C PHE A 467 5.77 4.98 -10.10
N SER A 468 4.95 5.81 -10.73
CA SER A 468 3.61 5.42 -11.17
C SER A 468 3.67 4.30 -12.20
N VAL A 469 4.57 4.40 -13.18
CA VAL A 469 4.80 3.35 -14.18
C VAL A 469 5.30 2.06 -13.52
N ALA A 470 6.25 2.16 -12.59
CA ALA A 470 6.80 1.03 -11.86
C ALA A 470 5.72 0.32 -11.00
N LEU A 471 4.87 1.08 -10.30
CA LEU A 471 3.79 0.51 -9.51
C LEU A 471 2.79 -0.23 -10.41
N SER A 472 2.38 0.37 -11.53
CA SER A 472 1.49 -0.29 -12.47
C SER A 472 2.10 -1.56 -13.06
N ALA A 473 3.40 -1.54 -13.37
CA ALA A 473 4.12 -2.73 -13.81
C ALA A 473 4.15 -3.82 -12.72
N PHE A 474 4.37 -3.46 -11.46
CA PHE A 474 4.40 -4.41 -10.35
C PHE A 474 3.02 -5.03 -10.11
N ILE A 475 1.94 -4.24 -10.15
CA ILE A 475 0.57 -4.75 -10.06
C ILE A 475 0.27 -5.70 -11.23
N PHE A 476 0.73 -5.38 -12.45
CA PHE A 476 0.54 -6.26 -13.60
C PHE A 476 1.31 -7.58 -13.47
N LEU A 477 2.60 -7.52 -13.07
CA LEU A 477 3.41 -8.70 -12.81
C LEU A 477 2.79 -9.59 -11.74
N GLU A 478 2.14 -8.97 -10.75
CA GLU A 478 1.42 -9.66 -9.70
C GLU A 478 0.17 -10.40 -10.24
N TYR A 479 -0.56 -9.82 -11.19
CA TYR A 479 -1.62 -10.54 -11.91
C TYR A 479 -1.05 -11.73 -12.70
N LEU A 480 0.04 -11.53 -13.45
CA LEU A 480 0.66 -12.61 -14.23
C LEU A 480 1.12 -13.76 -13.32
N ARG A 481 1.70 -13.43 -12.16
CA ARG A 481 2.15 -14.40 -11.15
C ARG A 481 0.97 -15.14 -10.53
N TYR A 482 0.02 -14.42 -9.95
CA TYR A 482 -1.08 -15.00 -9.18
C TYR A 482 -1.95 -15.91 -10.05
N PHE A 483 -2.33 -15.43 -11.25
CA PHE A 483 -3.13 -16.18 -12.21
C PHE A 483 -2.31 -17.13 -13.10
N ALA A 484 -1.02 -17.29 -12.81
CA ALA A 484 -0.09 -18.20 -13.47
C ALA A 484 -0.14 -18.08 -15.02
N VAL A 485 -0.15 -16.85 -15.52
CA VAL A 485 -0.28 -16.54 -16.94
C VAL A 485 0.96 -17.01 -17.70
N TYR A 486 0.77 -17.80 -18.76
CA TYR A 486 1.86 -18.33 -19.57
C TYR A 486 2.53 -17.23 -20.42
N PRO A 487 3.85 -17.27 -20.66
CA PRO A 487 4.85 -18.18 -20.09
C PRO A 487 5.44 -17.70 -18.76
N LEU A 488 5.19 -16.44 -18.37
CA LEU A 488 5.98 -15.75 -17.34
C LEU A 488 5.57 -16.09 -15.90
N GLY A 489 4.29 -16.40 -15.66
CA GLY A 489 3.72 -16.50 -14.31
C GLY A 489 4.46 -17.49 -13.40
N LYS A 490 4.93 -18.63 -13.93
CA LYS A 490 5.72 -19.61 -13.18
C LYS A 490 7.08 -19.03 -12.76
N ASN A 491 7.79 -18.40 -13.68
CA ASN A 491 9.13 -17.88 -13.42
C ASN A 491 9.09 -16.72 -12.41
N ILE A 492 8.09 -15.84 -12.55
CA ILE A 492 7.85 -14.75 -11.59
C ILE A 492 7.53 -15.33 -10.20
N HIS A 493 6.69 -16.36 -10.12
CA HIS A 493 6.36 -16.98 -8.84
C HIS A 493 7.58 -17.60 -8.16
N ILE A 494 8.41 -18.35 -8.89
CA ILE A 494 9.63 -18.94 -8.35
C ILE A 494 10.56 -17.85 -7.83
N PHE A 495 10.81 -16.81 -8.63
CA PHE A 495 11.67 -15.70 -8.23
C PHE A 495 11.17 -15.00 -6.96
N LEU A 496 9.89 -14.61 -6.92
CA LEU A 496 9.34 -13.88 -5.77
C LEU A 496 9.14 -14.76 -4.53
N SER A 497 9.01 -16.08 -4.70
CA SER A 497 8.84 -17.01 -3.57
C SER A 497 10.04 -17.02 -2.61
N GLU A 498 11.22 -16.61 -3.09
CA GLU A 498 12.44 -16.56 -2.28
C GLU A 498 12.44 -15.47 -1.20
N PHE A 499 11.49 -14.54 -1.26
CA PHE A 499 11.42 -13.35 -0.40
C PHE A 499 10.22 -13.34 0.53
N LEU A 500 9.36 -14.36 0.47
CA LEU A 500 8.11 -14.42 1.22
C LEU A 500 8.37 -14.55 2.71
N ASP A 501 7.70 -13.70 3.48
CA ASP A 501 7.64 -13.79 4.94
C ASP A 501 6.21 -14.08 5.42
N ASN A 502 5.99 -13.95 6.74
CA ASN A 502 4.68 -14.13 7.36
C ASN A 502 3.66 -13.06 6.95
N ARG A 503 4.10 -11.87 6.51
CA ARG A 503 3.23 -10.76 6.09
C ARG A 503 2.63 -11.03 4.70
N ASP A 504 3.32 -11.82 3.87
CA ASP A 504 2.87 -12.26 2.54
C ASP A 504 2.07 -13.58 2.56
N SER A 505 1.25 -13.80 3.60
CA SER A 505 0.47 -15.05 3.76
C SER A 505 -0.76 -15.17 2.85
N GLY A 506 -1.19 -14.06 2.25
CA GLY A 506 -2.35 -13.98 1.37
C GLY A 506 -2.04 -14.34 -0.09
N PRO A 507 -3.05 -14.29 -0.98
CA PRO A 507 -2.86 -14.53 -2.41
C PRO A 507 -1.84 -13.61 -3.07
N CYS A 508 -1.79 -12.33 -2.65
CA CYS A 508 -0.87 -11.33 -3.20
C CYS A 508 0.45 -11.24 -2.41
N ILE A 509 1.54 -10.83 -3.07
CA ILE A 509 2.84 -10.54 -2.45
C ILE A 509 2.95 -9.03 -2.29
N LEU A 510 2.72 -8.54 -1.07
CA LEU A 510 2.64 -7.10 -0.79
C LEU A 510 3.98 -6.48 -0.44
N SER A 511 4.94 -7.25 0.10
CA SER A 511 6.22 -6.70 0.59
C SER A 511 6.98 -5.85 -0.44
N HIS A 512 6.98 -6.25 -1.71
CA HIS A 512 7.66 -5.52 -2.80
C HIS A 512 6.84 -4.33 -3.30
N LEU A 513 5.50 -4.45 -3.31
CA LEU A 513 4.60 -3.34 -3.62
C LEU A 513 4.74 -2.24 -2.57
N TYR A 514 4.74 -2.60 -1.29
CA TYR A 514 4.90 -1.64 -0.19
C TYR A 514 6.29 -1.03 -0.14
N LEU A 515 7.37 -1.77 -0.46
CA LEU A 515 8.69 -1.17 -0.58
C LEU A 515 8.71 -0.05 -1.64
N LEU A 516 8.07 -0.30 -2.79
CA LEU A 516 7.96 0.69 -3.86
C LEU A 516 7.05 1.86 -3.45
N VAL A 517 5.86 1.57 -2.94
CA VAL A 517 4.88 2.57 -2.50
C VAL A 517 5.43 3.44 -1.37
N GLY A 518 6.13 2.87 -0.39
CA GLY A 518 6.74 3.63 0.70
C GLY A 518 7.82 4.59 0.23
N CYS A 519 8.61 4.22 -0.79
CA CYS A 519 9.52 5.15 -1.45
C CYS A 519 8.78 6.22 -2.27
N ALA A 520 7.78 5.80 -3.06
CA ALA A 520 7.07 6.66 -4.00
C ALA A 520 6.15 7.68 -3.32
N ALA A 521 5.48 7.30 -2.22
CA ALA A 521 4.46 8.12 -1.57
C ALA A 521 5.00 9.47 -1.11
N CYS A 522 6.22 9.51 -0.58
CA CYS A 522 6.87 10.75 -0.14
C CYS A 522 7.08 11.73 -1.31
N ILE A 523 7.36 11.21 -2.50
CA ILE A 523 7.56 11.99 -3.73
C ILE A 523 6.22 12.36 -4.36
N TRP A 524 5.23 11.47 -4.33
CA TRP A 524 3.86 11.76 -4.81
C TRP A 524 3.17 12.86 -4.01
N MET A 525 3.46 12.97 -2.71
CA MET A 525 2.93 14.05 -1.87
C MET A 525 3.59 15.40 -2.14
N GLN A 526 4.70 15.44 -2.89
CA GLN A 526 5.38 16.67 -3.34
C GLN A 526 5.56 17.69 -2.19
N GLY A 527 6.26 17.28 -1.14
CA GLY A 527 6.57 18.15 0.00
C GLY A 527 7.49 19.30 -0.41
N THR A 528 7.36 20.45 0.25
CA THR A 528 8.20 21.64 -0.03
C THR A 528 9.67 21.41 0.36
N SER A 529 9.93 20.57 1.36
CA SER A 529 11.30 20.22 1.76
C SER A 529 11.82 19.00 0.99
N VAL A 530 13.05 19.11 0.47
CA VAL A 530 13.81 17.98 -0.11
C VAL A 530 13.91 16.82 0.88
N LEU A 531 14.12 17.12 2.16
CA LEU A 531 14.24 16.12 3.23
C LEU A 531 12.95 15.29 3.40
N ALA A 532 11.78 15.92 3.21
CA ALA A 532 10.49 15.23 3.27
C ALA A 532 10.35 14.27 2.08
N ASN A 533 10.65 14.73 0.87
CA ASN A 533 10.49 13.92 -0.35
C ASN A 533 11.42 12.70 -0.39
N ILE A 534 12.67 12.83 0.06
CA ILE A 534 13.62 11.70 0.09
C ILE A 534 13.42 10.77 1.29
N SER A 535 12.59 11.16 2.27
CA SER A 535 12.45 10.46 3.54
C SER A 535 12.02 9.00 3.36
N GLY A 536 11.11 8.70 2.42
CA GLY A 536 10.67 7.33 2.16
C GLY A 536 11.80 6.43 1.64
N ILE A 537 12.61 6.94 0.71
CA ILE A 537 13.76 6.20 0.16
C ILE A 537 14.81 5.95 1.26
N LEU A 538 15.13 6.97 2.06
CA LEU A 538 16.13 6.84 3.13
C LEU A 538 15.64 5.94 4.28
N THR A 539 14.37 6.06 4.65
CA THR A 539 13.73 5.27 5.71
C THR A 539 13.82 3.78 5.40
N LEU A 540 13.43 3.38 4.19
CA LEU A 540 13.42 1.97 3.79
C LEU A 540 14.79 1.48 3.35
N GLY A 541 15.50 2.29 2.55
CA GLY A 541 16.76 1.91 1.93
C GLY A 541 17.94 1.88 2.90
N LEU A 542 18.03 2.86 3.81
CA LEU A 542 19.11 2.97 4.79
C LEU A 542 18.65 2.66 6.21
N GLY A 543 17.61 3.36 6.70
CA GLY A 543 17.14 3.27 8.08
C GLY A 543 16.78 1.83 8.48
N ASP A 544 15.70 1.30 7.92
CA ASP A 544 15.21 -0.07 8.15
C ASP A 544 16.28 -1.12 7.79
N ALA A 545 17.03 -0.91 6.72
CA ALA A 545 18.09 -1.84 6.32
C ALA A 545 19.19 -1.96 7.39
N MET A 546 19.72 -0.83 7.84
CA MET A 546 20.80 -0.79 8.82
C MET A 546 20.32 -1.13 10.23
N ALA A 547 19.08 -0.78 10.58
CA ALA A 547 18.47 -1.18 11.84
C ALA A 547 18.46 -2.71 12.01
N SER A 548 18.03 -3.43 10.97
CA SER A 548 17.99 -4.89 10.98
C SER A 548 19.38 -5.54 10.90
N ILE A 549 20.30 -4.99 10.09
CA ILE A 549 21.67 -5.54 9.95
C ILE A 549 22.46 -5.36 11.26
N VAL A 550 22.47 -4.14 11.79
CA VAL A 550 23.19 -3.83 13.04
C VAL A 550 22.48 -4.49 14.22
N GLY A 551 21.16 -4.42 14.30
CA GLY A 551 20.39 -5.02 15.38
C GLY A 551 20.58 -6.55 15.48
N LYS A 552 20.65 -7.26 14.35
CA LYS A 552 20.91 -8.71 14.35
C LYS A 552 22.36 -9.06 14.68
N ARG A 553 23.32 -8.22 14.30
CA ARG A 553 24.76 -8.51 14.47
C ARG A 553 25.31 -8.05 15.82
N TYR A 554 24.84 -6.92 16.31
CA TYR A 554 25.39 -6.22 17.47
C TYR A 554 24.35 -5.90 18.54
N GLY A 555 23.06 -6.10 18.27
CA GLY A 555 21.99 -5.75 19.20
C GLY A 555 22.02 -6.62 20.46
N ARG A 556 22.09 -5.97 21.62
CA ARG A 556 22.10 -6.61 22.94
C ARG A 556 20.89 -6.20 23.76
N ARG A 557 20.48 -4.93 23.66
CA ARG A 557 19.35 -4.38 24.42
C ARG A 557 18.11 -4.32 23.54
N ARG A 558 17.06 -5.03 23.94
CA ARG A 558 15.78 -5.05 23.22
C ARG A 558 14.84 -3.98 23.76
N TRP A 559 14.01 -3.44 22.86
CA TRP A 559 12.90 -2.60 23.28
C TRP A 559 11.89 -3.42 24.10
N PRO A 560 11.26 -2.83 25.13
CA PRO A 560 10.30 -3.54 25.97
C PRO A 560 9.18 -4.14 25.14
N GLY A 561 9.08 -5.47 25.18
CA GLY A 561 8.01 -6.17 24.50
C GLY A 561 8.14 -6.27 22.99
N THR A 562 9.32 -6.07 22.40
CA THR A 562 9.56 -6.34 20.97
C THR A 562 10.81 -7.16 20.75
N THR A 563 10.98 -7.68 19.53
CA THR A 563 12.22 -8.38 19.12
C THR A 563 13.28 -7.41 18.60
N LYS A 564 12.96 -6.12 18.48
CA LYS A 564 13.82 -5.07 17.93
C LYS A 564 14.75 -4.53 19.01
N THR A 565 15.92 -4.07 18.59
CA THR A 565 17.03 -3.70 19.47
C THR A 565 17.29 -2.21 19.46
N ILE A 566 17.66 -1.63 20.60
CA ILE A 566 18.03 -0.22 20.74
C ILE A 566 19.21 0.10 19.82
N GLU A 567 20.21 -0.77 19.72
CA GLU A 567 21.36 -0.60 18.80
C GLU A 567 20.91 -0.56 17.34
N GLY A 568 19.84 -1.28 16.99
CA GLY A 568 19.19 -1.21 15.68
C GLY A 568 18.54 0.15 15.45
N SER A 569 17.78 0.67 16.40
CA SER A 569 17.18 2.02 16.28
C SER A 569 18.24 3.13 16.23
N ILE A 570 19.34 3.00 16.95
CA ILE A 570 20.48 3.94 16.83
C ILE A 570 21.08 3.87 15.42
N ALA A 571 21.25 2.67 14.87
CA ALA A 571 21.72 2.51 13.49
C ALA A 571 20.74 3.11 12.48
N PHE A 572 19.43 2.95 12.68
CA PHE A 572 18.41 3.62 11.88
C PHE A 572 18.69 5.12 11.81
N ILE A 573 18.81 5.78 12.97
CA ILE A 573 18.99 7.23 13.07
C ILE A 573 20.28 7.67 12.39
N ILE A 574 21.41 7.03 12.72
CA ILE A 574 22.74 7.42 12.22
C ILE A 574 22.79 7.29 10.69
N PHE A 575 22.41 6.13 10.15
CA PHE A 575 22.54 5.88 8.72
C PHE A 575 21.51 6.66 7.90
N HIS A 576 20.31 6.90 8.44
CA HIS A 576 19.32 7.77 7.82
C HIS A 576 19.83 9.22 7.71
N LEU A 577 20.33 9.78 8.81
CA LEU A 577 20.86 11.15 8.84
C LEU A 577 22.10 11.30 7.96
N LEU A 578 23.01 10.32 7.98
CA LEU A 578 24.17 10.30 7.09
C LEU A 578 23.74 10.29 5.61
N GLY A 579 22.75 9.45 5.27
CA GLY A 579 22.16 9.43 3.93
C GLY A 579 21.57 10.77 3.53
N ALA A 580 20.75 11.36 4.39
CA ALA A 580 20.17 12.68 4.16
C ALA A 580 21.25 13.76 3.97
N PHE A 581 22.31 13.72 4.78
CA PHE A 581 23.42 14.67 4.69
C PHE A 581 24.14 14.54 3.35
N VAL A 582 24.44 13.32 2.90
CA VAL A 582 25.07 13.10 1.59
C VAL A 582 24.15 13.58 0.46
N VAL A 583 22.87 13.22 0.50
CA VAL A 583 21.90 13.57 -0.56
C VAL A 583 21.69 15.09 -0.66
N THR A 584 21.52 15.78 0.46
CA THR A 584 21.37 17.25 0.48
C THR A 584 22.63 17.98 -0.01
N ARG A 585 23.83 17.45 0.27
CA ARG A 585 25.09 17.96 -0.30
C ARG A 585 25.18 17.77 -1.80
N LEU A 586 24.73 16.63 -2.33
CA LEU A 586 24.69 16.37 -3.77
C LEU A 586 23.61 17.22 -4.48
N TRP A 587 22.49 17.49 -3.81
CA TRP A 587 21.40 18.36 -4.30
C TRP A 587 21.79 19.84 -4.36
N SER A 588 22.81 20.26 -3.61
CA SER A 588 23.23 21.67 -3.42
C SER A 588 23.53 22.47 -4.70
N LYS A 589 23.43 21.89 -5.90
CA LYS A 589 23.38 22.62 -7.18
C LYS A 589 22.26 23.67 -7.24
N ASN A 590 21.22 23.55 -6.41
CA ASN A 590 20.11 24.50 -6.33
C ASN A 590 20.22 25.54 -5.18
N ASN A 591 21.39 25.67 -4.52
CA ASN A 591 21.67 26.66 -3.45
C ASN A 591 20.75 26.66 -2.20
N LEU A 592 19.87 25.67 -2.03
CA LEU A 592 19.00 25.53 -0.85
C LEU A 592 19.47 24.34 0.00
N LEU A 593 20.50 24.57 0.81
CA LEU A 593 20.89 23.62 1.86
C LEU A 593 19.96 23.82 3.08
N PRO A 594 19.49 22.73 3.71
CA PRO A 594 18.71 22.84 4.93
C PRO A 594 19.49 23.59 6.02
N GLY A 595 18.84 24.53 6.69
CA GLY A 595 19.40 25.28 7.81
C GLY A 595 19.64 24.41 9.05
N ILE A 596 20.34 24.93 10.05
CA ILE A 596 20.62 24.21 11.31
C ILE A 596 19.32 23.81 12.01
N GLU A 597 18.33 24.70 12.02
CA GLU A 597 17.01 24.42 12.62
C GLU A 597 16.27 23.29 11.90
N GLU A 598 16.27 23.29 10.56
CA GLU A 598 15.66 22.20 9.77
C GLU A 598 16.32 20.85 10.08
N TRP A 599 17.66 20.81 10.24
CA TRP A 599 18.38 19.60 10.63
C TRP A 599 18.02 19.11 12.04
N LEU A 600 17.80 20.02 12.99
CA LEU A 600 17.37 19.66 14.34
C LEU A 600 15.98 19.03 14.32
N TYR A 601 15.02 19.64 13.61
CA TYR A 601 13.68 19.10 13.44
C TYR A 601 13.67 17.79 12.66
N TYR A 602 14.49 17.67 11.62
CA TYR A 602 14.64 16.42 10.87
C TYR A 602 15.23 15.31 11.74
N THR A 603 16.21 15.61 12.58
CA THR A 603 16.78 14.65 13.54
C THR A 603 15.72 14.18 14.54
N LEU A 604 14.86 15.09 15.00
CA LEU A 604 13.72 14.74 15.85
C LEU A 604 12.72 13.83 15.11
N ALA A 605 12.35 14.15 13.87
CA ALA A 605 11.49 13.33 13.03
C ALA A 605 12.04 11.90 12.85
N VAL A 606 13.31 11.78 12.46
CA VAL A 606 14.02 10.50 12.28
C VAL A 606 14.04 9.69 13.59
N SER A 607 14.25 10.36 14.72
CA SER A 607 14.28 9.70 16.04
C SER A 607 12.91 9.15 16.43
N ILE A 608 11.82 9.89 16.18
CA ILE A 608 10.45 9.44 16.44
C ILE A 608 10.08 8.26 15.52
N ALA A 609 10.50 8.29 14.25
CA ALA A 609 10.23 7.17 13.35
C ALA A 609 11.06 5.91 13.64
N ALA A 610 12.31 6.06 14.09
CA ALA A 610 13.11 4.93 14.57
C ALA A 610 12.45 4.26 15.79
N LEU A 611 11.79 5.07 16.62
CA LEU A 611 11.02 4.60 17.76
C LEU A 611 9.71 3.92 17.33
N LEU A 612 8.96 4.48 16.36
CA LEU A 612 7.79 3.83 15.76
C LEU A 612 8.17 2.51 15.09
N GLU A 613 9.27 2.47 14.35
CA GLU A 613 9.81 1.24 13.76
C GLU A 613 10.06 0.21 14.87
N ALA A 614 10.67 0.61 15.98
CA ALA A 614 10.99 -0.30 17.08
C ALA A 614 9.77 -0.94 17.76
N VAL A 615 8.64 -0.23 17.81
CA VAL A 615 7.43 -0.66 18.54
C VAL A 615 6.30 -1.17 17.66
N SER A 616 6.31 -0.85 16.37
CA SER A 616 5.23 -1.21 15.46
C SER A 616 5.29 -2.66 14.96
N TYR A 617 4.10 -3.25 14.90
CA TYR A 617 3.87 -4.59 14.34
C TYR A 617 3.24 -4.56 12.94
N GLN A 618 2.78 -3.39 12.46
CA GLN A 618 2.27 -3.23 11.10
C GLN A 618 3.40 -3.36 10.07
N ASN A 619 3.05 -3.46 8.79
CA ASN A 619 4.06 -3.47 7.74
C ASN A 619 4.79 -2.12 7.64
N ASP A 620 6.01 -2.11 8.19
CA ASP A 620 6.95 -0.99 8.21
C ASP A 620 7.18 -0.35 6.84
N ASN A 621 7.18 -1.15 5.76
CA ASN A 621 7.35 -0.65 4.39
C ASN A 621 6.25 0.32 3.95
N LEU A 622 5.04 0.22 4.51
CA LEU A 622 3.93 1.13 4.18
C LEU A 622 3.83 2.27 5.20
N MET A 623 3.86 1.93 6.49
CA MET A 623 3.48 2.89 7.54
C MET A 623 4.59 3.89 7.88
N ILE A 624 5.83 3.42 8.09
CA ILE A 624 6.92 4.28 8.60
C ILE A 624 7.28 5.41 7.63
N PRO A 625 7.35 5.20 6.30
CA PRO A 625 7.58 6.29 5.34
C PRO A 625 6.52 7.39 5.40
N LEU A 626 5.23 7.03 5.55
CA LEU A 626 4.15 8.00 5.65
C LEU A 626 4.28 8.83 6.94
N PHE A 627 4.59 8.19 8.07
CA PHE A 627 4.88 8.91 9.31
C PHE A 627 6.11 9.80 9.19
N MET A 628 7.17 9.33 8.52
CA MET A 628 8.38 10.10 8.32
C MET A 628 8.15 11.37 7.51
N TRP A 629 7.42 11.27 6.41
CA TRP A 629 7.03 12.42 5.62
C TRP A 629 6.16 13.40 6.45
N THR A 630 5.16 12.86 7.15
CA THR A 630 4.25 13.63 8.02
C THR A 630 5.01 14.40 9.09
N LEU A 631 5.88 13.72 9.85
CA LEU A 631 6.71 14.33 10.90
C LEU A 631 7.63 15.41 10.33
N THR A 632 8.21 15.16 9.15
CA THR A 632 9.10 16.13 8.51
C THR A 632 8.34 17.41 8.16
N CYS A 633 7.17 17.31 7.52
CA CYS A 633 6.32 18.46 7.16
C CYS A 633 5.72 19.18 8.37
N LEU A 634 5.47 18.48 9.47
CA LEU A 634 4.93 19.08 10.68
C LEU A 634 5.99 19.81 11.51
N LEU A 635 7.23 19.35 11.51
CA LEU A 635 8.30 19.91 12.34
C LEU A 635 9.11 20.99 11.63
N ILE A 636 9.48 20.78 10.35
CA ILE A 636 10.20 21.74 9.49
C ILE A 636 9.22 22.70 8.85
#